data_AF-A0A925X1V8-F1
#
_entry.id   AF-A0A925X1V8-F1
#
_cell.length_a   1.000
_cell.length_b   1.000
_cell.length_c   1.000
_cell.angle_alpha   90.00
_cell.angle_beta   90.00
_cell.angle_gamma   90.00
#
_symmetry.space_group_name_H-M   'P 1'
#
loop_
_entity.id
_entity.type
_entity.pdbx_description
1 polymer ?
#
loop_
_entity_poly.entity_id
_entity_poly.type
_entity_poly.pdbx_seq_one_letter_code
_entity_poly.pdbx_strand_id
1 'polypeptide(L)'
;MTQSLAEPLATETKTPTASVSPASIALWLAIQLTAIILIVVRARFWIGGGNDSVALELMLIMQIAGAALLLPALLPNLRSMICIAVAAIPFLQIAAMIAAGDTKHALFGVLALMLWLIALQLAMSLTRSTLMRATVHAFAVCVSIGGVVLFYLRSEFFGVTYSPDAAWFGPICAALTLVRAESSWDQVLHAWIQLSLIALVFCVIVVAKKVFLIASARRA
;
A
#
# COMPACT_ATOMS: atom_id res chain seq x y z
N MET A 1 -21.13 30.04 -58.69
CA MET A 1 -21.54 29.69 -57.31
C MET A 1 -20.80 28.42 -56.91
N THR A 2 -19.62 28.57 -56.32
CA THR A 2 -18.75 27.47 -55.88
C THR A 2 -18.77 27.47 -54.36
N GLN A 3 -19.49 26.50 -53.78
CA GLN A 3 -19.48 26.22 -52.34
C GLN A 3 -18.10 25.68 -51.97
N SER A 4 -17.28 26.53 -51.36
CA SER A 4 -16.03 26.14 -50.69
C SER A 4 -16.41 25.39 -49.41
N LEU A 5 -16.19 24.07 -49.43
CA LEU A 5 -16.28 23.20 -48.26
C LEU A 5 -15.14 23.56 -47.30
N ALA A 6 -15.46 24.30 -46.24
CA ALA A 6 -14.56 24.55 -45.13
C ALA A 6 -14.32 23.24 -44.38
N GLU A 7 -13.14 22.65 -44.60
CA GLU A 7 -12.64 21.49 -43.88
C GLU A 7 -12.49 21.86 -42.39
N PRO A 8 -13.22 21.21 -41.47
CA PRO A 8 -13.11 21.52 -40.04
C PRO A 8 -11.73 21.09 -39.56
N LEU A 9 -10.88 22.08 -39.31
CA LEU A 9 -9.59 21.93 -38.62
C LEU A 9 -9.82 21.14 -37.33
N ALA A 10 -9.43 19.87 -37.37
CA ALA A 10 -9.44 18.99 -36.22
C ALA A 10 -8.54 19.60 -35.15
N THR A 11 -9.15 20.30 -34.20
CA THR A 11 -8.46 20.78 -33.00
C THR A 11 -8.00 19.55 -32.22
N GLU A 12 -6.72 19.23 -32.37
CA GLU A 12 -6.02 18.23 -31.56
C GLU A 12 -6.24 18.58 -30.08
N THR A 13 -7.14 17.87 -29.44
CA THR A 13 -7.39 18.00 -28.01
C THR A 13 -6.22 17.35 -27.31
N LYS A 14 -5.21 18.16 -27.02
CA LYS A 14 -4.03 17.75 -26.26
C LYS A 14 -4.48 17.34 -24.86
N THR A 15 -4.70 16.04 -24.66
CA THR A 15 -5.12 15.50 -23.37
C THR A 15 -4.05 15.90 -22.35
N PRO A 16 -4.41 16.64 -21.29
CA PRO A 16 -3.43 17.08 -20.30
C PRO A 16 -2.71 15.85 -19.75
N THR A 17 -1.41 15.77 -20.01
CA THR A 17 -0.56 14.69 -19.55
C THR A 17 -0.58 14.73 -18.03
N ALA A 18 -1.16 13.69 -17.41
CA ALA A 18 -1.23 13.58 -15.96
C ALA A 18 0.19 13.67 -15.36
N SER A 19 0.51 14.83 -14.80
CA SER A 19 1.78 15.11 -14.15
C SER A 19 1.77 14.52 -12.74
N VAL A 20 2.94 14.07 -12.29
CA VAL A 20 3.10 13.58 -10.93
C VAL A 20 3.18 14.80 -10.01
N SER A 21 2.29 14.88 -9.02
CA SER A 21 2.28 15.98 -8.06
C SER A 21 3.55 15.93 -7.18
N PRO A 22 4.40 16.98 -7.18
CA PRO A 22 5.58 17.04 -6.33
C PRO A 22 5.22 16.98 -4.84
N ALA A 23 4.07 17.54 -4.46
CA ALA A 23 3.58 17.53 -3.08
C ALA A 23 3.31 16.10 -2.57
N SER A 24 2.77 15.22 -3.42
CA SER A 24 2.52 13.82 -3.06
C SER A 24 3.82 13.07 -2.81
N ILE A 25 4.85 13.30 -3.63
CA ILE A 25 6.18 12.70 -3.43
C ILE A 25 6.83 13.24 -2.16
N ALA A 26 6.80 14.56 -1.96
CA ALA A 26 7.36 15.19 -0.75
C ALA A 26 6.71 14.64 0.52
N LEU A 27 5.39 14.49 0.52
CA LEU A 27 4.65 13.90 1.63
C LEU A 27 5.00 12.43 1.86
N TRP A 28 5.18 11.65 0.79
CA TRP A 28 5.66 10.26 0.91
C TRP A 28 7.04 10.18 1.55
N LEU A 29 7.98 10.99 1.06
CA LEU A 29 9.34 11.07 1.59
C LEU A 29 9.36 11.52 3.06
N ALA A 30 8.47 12.44 3.45
CA ALA A 30 8.33 12.84 4.84
C ALA A 30 7.94 11.66 5.76
N ILE A 31 7.06 10.77 5.31
CA ILE A 31 6.74 9.53 6.05
C ILE A 31 7.97 8.62 6.15
N GLN A 32 8.71 8.43 5.06
CA GLN A 32 9.93 7.60 5.08
C GLN A 32 10.98 8.14 6.05
N LEU A 33 11.21 9.46 6.02
CA LEU A 33 12.14 10.13 6.93
C LEU A 33 11.67 10.01 8.38
N THR A 34 10.38 10.19 8.63
CA THR A 34 9.80 10.01 9.96
C THR A 34 10.03 8.58 10.46
N ALA A 35 9.84 7.57 9.61
CA ALA A 35 10.11 6.17 9.96
C ALA A 35 11.59 5.95 10.32
N ILE A 36 12.54 6.46 9.53
CA ILE A 36 13.97 6.39 9.86
C ILE A 36 14.29 7.08 11.18
N ILE A 37 13.75 8.28 11.41
CA ILE A 37 13.95 9.02 12.66
C ILE A 37 13.45 8.16 13.83
N LEU A 38 12.26 7.56 13.73
CA LEU A 38 11.72 6.67 14.76
C LEU A 38 12.62 5.46 15.00
N ILE A 39 13.16 4.84 13.96
CA ILE A 39 14.13 3.72 14.07
C ILE A 39 15.38 4.16 14.85
N VAL A 40 16.00 5.27 14.44
CA VAL A 40 17.25 5.78 15.03
C VAL A 40 17.03 6.25 16.48
N VAL A 41 15.92 6.95 16.74
CA VAL A 41 15.58 7.47 18.07
C VAL A 41 15.25 6.33 19.03
N ARG A 42 14.51 5.31 18.57
CA ARG A 42 14.22 4.10 19.36
C ARG A 42 15.50 3.42 19.83
N ALA A 43 16.50 3.28 18.97
CA ALA A 43 17.78 2.68 19.30
C ALA A 43 18.49 3.40 20.47
N ARG A 44 18.31 4.73 20.61
CA ARG A 44 18.94 5.52 21.67
C ARG A 44 18.18 5.54 22.99
N PHE A 45 16.84 5.57 22.95
CA PHE A 45 16.04 5.70 24.17
C PHE A 45 15.95 4.40 24.98
N TRP A 46 16.17 3.24 24.35
CA TRP A 46 16.27 1.96 25.05
C TRP A 46 17.73 1.65 25.39
N ILE A 47 18.21 2.21 26.50
CA ILE A 47 19.58 2.04 27.05
C ILE A 47 19.92 0.55 27.37
N GLY A 48 18.98 -0.38 27.21
CA GLY A 48 19.15 -1.82 27.44
C GLY A 48 19.41 -2.68 26.19
N GLY A 49 19.77 -2.11 25.04
CA GLY A 49 20.03 -2.87 23.82
C GLY A 49 18.75 -3.19 23.05
N GLY A 50 18.12 -2.14 22.49
CA GLY A 50 17.01 -2.32 21.55
C GLY A 50 17.41 -3.29 20.43
N ASN A 51 16.57 -4.28 20.15
CA ASN A 51 16.81 -5.21 19.06
C ASN A 51 16.63 -4.48 17.73
N ASP A 52 17.73 -4.21 17.03
CA ASP A 52 17.73 -3.54 15.73
C ASP A 52 16.93 -4.32 14.67
N SER A 53 16.67 -5.62 14.91
CA SER A 53 15.86 -6.50 14.04
C SER A 53 14.48 -5.92 13.68
N VAL A 54 13.93 -5.02 14.50
CA VAL A 54 12.60 -4.42 14.30
C VAL A 54 12.63 -3.21 13.35
N ALA A 55 13.81 -2.76 12.91
CA ALA A 55 13.92 -1.62 11.99
C ALA A 55 13.18 -1.87 10.66
N LEU A 56 13.33 -3.07 10.08
CA LEU A 56 12.64 -3.47 8.85
C LEU A 56 11.12 -3.52 9.06
N GLU A 57 10.67 -4.11 10.17
CA GLU A 57 9.26 -4.18 10.55
C GLU A 57 8.64 -2.77 10.65
N LEU A 58 9.30 -1.86 11.37
CA LEU A 58 8.80 -0.51 11.59
C LEU A 58 8.70 0.29 10.29
N MET A 59 9.71 0.18 9.42
CA MET A 59 9.69 0.82 8.10
C MET A 59 8.50 0.32 7.26
N LEU A 60 8.30 -1.00 7.22
CA LEU A 60 7.23 -1.61 6.44
C LEU A 60 5.84 -1.24 6.98
N ILE A 61 5.66 -1.21 8.31
CA ILE A 61 4.44 -0.72 8.97
C ILE A 61 4.15 0.71 8.52
N MET A 62 5.14 1.61 8.63
CA MET A 62 4.97 3.03 8.28
C MET A 62 4.64 3.22 6.80
N GLN A 63 5.24 2.42 5.91
CA GLN A 63 4.94 2.47 4.48
C GLN A 63 3.53 1.98 4.16
N ILE A 64 3.10 0.83 4.71
CA ILE A 64 1.76 0.28 4.45
C ILE A 64 0.67 1.15 5.09
N ALA A 65 0.84 1.58 6.33
CA ALA A 65 -0.08 2.46 7.03
C ALA A 65 -0.14 3.86 6.37
N GLY A 66 1.03 4.42 6.04
CA GLY A 66 1.13 5.70 5.33
C GLY A 66 0.46 5.67 3.96
N ALA A 67 0.65 4.59 3.19
CA ALA A 67 -0.01 4.38 1.91
C ALA A 67 -1.54 4.30 2.04
N ALA A 68 -2.03 3.66 3.10
CA ALA A 68 -3.46 3.58 3.39
C ALA A 68 -4.04 4.95 3.79
N LEU A 69 -3.40 5.67 4.72
CA LEU A 69 -3.85 6.97 5.25
C LEU A 69 -3.82 8.09 4.22
N LEU A 70 -2.87 8.06 3.29
CA LEU A 70 -2.69 9.10 2.29
C LEU A 70 -3.13 8.67 0.89
N LEU A 71 -3.88 7.57 0.80
CA LEU A 71 -4.29 6.96 -0.46
C LEU A 71 -4.80 7.98 -1.51
N PRO A 72 -5.72 8.90 -1.19
CA PRO A 72 -6.25 9.84 -2.19
C PRO A 72 -5.22 10.83 -2.71
N ALA A 73 -4.23 11.19 -1.88
CA ALA A 73 -3.18 12.16 -2.20
C ALA A 73 -1.98 11.51 -2.89
N LEU A 74 -1.62 10.28 -2.50
CA LEU A 74 -0.45 9.56 -2.98
C LEU A 74 -0.65 8.91 -4.35
N LEU A 75 -1.82 8.29 -4.56
CA LEU A 75 -2.07 7.44 -5.72
C LEU A 75 -3.15 8.02 -6.65
N PRO A 76 -3.04 9.28 -7.12
CA PRO A 76 -4.00 9.83 -8.09
C PRO A 76 -3.90 9.12 -9.44
N ASN A 77 -2.70 8.65 -9.81
CA ASN A 77 -2.38 8.06 -11.11
C ASN A 77 -1.36 6.92 -10.98
N LEU A 78 -1.35 6.01 -11.96
CA LEU A 78 -0.40 4.89 -12.02
C LEU A 78 1.07 5.35 -11.99
N ARG A 79 1.39 6.48 -12.64
CA ARG A 79 2.74 7.06 -12.64
C ARG A 79 3.19 7.44 -11.22
N SER A 80 2.31 8.06 -10.44
CA SER A 80 2.57 8.41 -9.05
C SER A 80 2.81 7.15 -8.20
N MET A 81 2.02 6.09 -8.41
CA MET A 81 2.22 4.81 -7.74
C MET A 81 3.61 4.23 -8.01
N ILE A 82 4.04 4.22 -9.27
CA ILE A 82 5.38 3.72 -9.66
C ILE A 82 6.48 4.55 -9.00
N CYS A 83 6.36 5.88 -8.99
CA CYS A 83 7.33 6.74 -8.31
C CYS A 83 7.41 6.46 -6.81
N ILE A 84 6.27 6.28 -6.15
CA ILE A 84 6.17 5.97 -4.71
C ILE A 84 6.78 4.59 -4.40
N ALA A 85 6.45 3.59 -5.22
CA ALA A 85 6.98 2.24 -5.15
C ALA A 85 8.52 2.24 -5.25
N VAL A 86 9.06 2.85 -6.31
CA VAL A 86 10.50 2.94 -6.53
C VAL A 86 11.19 3.72 -5.39
N ALA A 87 10.57 4.81 -4.94
CA ALA A 87 11.10 5.61 -3.83
C ALA A 87 11.10 4.85 -2.50
N ALA A 88 10.22 3.87 -2.29
CA ALA A 88 10.15 3.11 -1.03
C ALA A 88 11.27 2.07 -0.89
N ILE A 89 11.77 1.53 -2.01
CA ILE A 89 12.81 0.49 -2.06
C ILE A 89 14.08 0.89 -1.28
N PRO A 90 14.73 2.05 -1.52
CA PRO A 90 15.96 2.40 -0.81
C PRO A 90 15.75 2.52 0.71
N PHE A 91 14.58 2.98 1.17
CA PHE A 91 14.30 3.07 2.62
C PHE A 91 14.09 1.69 3.25
N LEU A 92 13.45 0.75 2.54
CA LEU A 92 13.37 -0.65 2.97
C LEU A 92 14.75 -1.30 3.03
N GLN A 93 15.62 -1.03 2.05
CA GLN A 93 16.99 -1.53 2.05
C GLN A 93 17.81 -0.97 3.22
N ILE A 94 17.73 0.34 3.47
CA ILE A 94 18.39 0.97 4.63
C ILE A 94 17.87 0.35 5.93
N ALA A 95 16.56 0.18 6.09
CA ALA A 95 15.98 -0.44 7.26
C ALA A 95 16.42 -1.90 7.45
N ALA A 96 16.54 -2.67 6.38
CA ALA A 96 17.06 -4.04 6.41
C ALA A 96 18.55 -4.10 6.80
N MET A 97 19.36 -3.17 6.30
CA MET A 97 20.77 -3.05 6.69
C MET A 97 20.92 -2.70 8.17
N ILE A 98 20.09 -1.78 8.68
CA ILE A 98 20.06 -1.45 10.11
C ILE A 98 19.66 -2.68 10.94
N ALA A 99 18.67 -3.44 10.47
CA ALA A 99 18.23 -4.66 11.14
C ALA A 99 19.25 -5.81 11.13
N ALA A 100 20.41 -5.64 10.48
CA ALA A 100 21.35 -6.72 10.17
C ALA A 100 20.65 -7.94 9.55
N GLY A 101 19.55 -7.71 8.81
CA GLY A 101 18.68 -8.74 8.30
C GLY A 101 19.18 -9.34 6.99
N ASP A 102 18.78 -10.59 6.71
CA ASP A 102 19.03 -11.22 5.41
C ASP A 102 18.27 -10.46 4.31
N THR A 103 18.97 -10.16 3.21
CA THR A 103 18.45 -9.55 1.98
C THR A 103 17.17 -10.20 1.48
N LYS A 104 16.97 -11.51 1.73
CA LYS A 104 15.73 -12.21 1.39
C LYS A 104 14.50 -11.62 2.06
N HIS A 105 14.57 -11.28 3.35
CA HIS A 105 13.45 -10.68 4.08
C HIS A 105 13.16 -9.27 3.59
N ALA A 106 14.19 -8.51 3.24
CA ALA A 106 14.03 -7.20 2.61
C ALA A 106 13.27 -7.31 1.28
N LEU A 107 13.62 -8.31 0.44
CA LEU A 107 12.94 -8.58 -0.81
C LEU A 107 11.47 -8.95 -0.60
N PHE A 108 11.16 -9.80 0.39
CA PHE A 108 9.76 -10.12 0.72
C PHE A 108 8.98 -8.89 1.20
N GLY A 109 9.59 -8.03 2.01
CA GLY A 109 8.98 -6.75 2.42
C GLY A 109 8.66 -5.84 1.24
N VAL A 110 9.60 -5.71 0.29
CA VAL A 110 9.39 -4.96 -0.96
C VAL A 110 8.22 -5.56 -1.74
N LEU A 111 8.20 -6.87 -1.98
CA LEU A 111 7.14 -7.53 -2.74
C LEU A 111 5.77 -7.38 -2.07
N ALA A 112 5.70 -7.51 -0.75
CA ALA A 112 4.48 -7.31 0.02
C ALA A 112 3.95 -5.87 -0.10
N LEU A 113 4.83 -4.87 0.04
CA LEU A 113 4.47 -3.47 -0.16
C LEU A 113 3.97 -3.21 -1.59
N MET A 114 4.68 -3.72 -2.59
CA MET A 114 4.31 -3.56 -4.01
C MET A 114 2.92 -4.12 -4.29
N LEU A 115 2.63 -5.34 -3.80
CA LEU A 115 1.34 -5.96 -3.95
C LEU A 115 0.22 -5.13 -3.29
N TRP A 116 0.49 -4.58 -2.10
CA TRP A 116 -0.43 -3.67 -1.42
C TRP A 116 -0.67 -2.37 -2.19
N LEU A 117 0.38 -1.70 -2.69
CA LEU A 117 0.27 -0.48 -3.48
C LEU A 117 -0.52 -0.72 -4.78
N ILE A 118 -0.33 -1.87 -5.42
CA ILE A 118 -1.11 -2.28 -6.60
C ILE A 118 -2.59 -2.45 -6.24
N ALA A 119 -2.90 -3.14 -5.14
CA ALA A 119 -4.27 -3.34 -4.67
C ALA A 119 -4.97 -1.99 -4.42
N LEU A 120 -4.29 -1.07 -3.75
CA LEU A 120 -4.77 0.29 -3.49
C LEU A 120 -4.99 1.11 -4.78
N GLN A 121 -4.04 1.07 -5.71
CA GLN A 121 -4.15 1.76 -6.99
C GLN A 121 -5.31 1.22 -7.84
N LEU A 122 -5.50 -0.10 -7.86
CA LEU A 122 -6.63 -0.73 -8.52
C LEU A 122 -7.94 -0.21 -7.92
N ALA A 123 -8.08 -0.25 -6.59
CA ALA A 123 -9.27 0.24 -5.91
C ALA A 123 -9.59 1.72 -6.23
N MET A 124 -8.58 2.59 -6.21
CA MET A 124 -8.74 4.02 -6.47
C MET A 124 -9.05 4.36 -7.93
N SER A 125 -8.53 3.59 -8.89
CA SER A 125 -8.70 3.87 -10.33
C SER A 125 -10.15 3.81 -10.82
N LEU A 126 -11.09 3.36 -9.97
CA LEU A 126 -12.46 3.01 -10.38
C LEU A 126 -13.52 3.80 -9.68
N THR A 127 -13.14 4.39 -8.56
CA THR A 127 -14.00 5.24 -7.77
C THR A 127 -14.04 6.62 -8.42
N ARG A 128 -14.91 6.78 -9.43
CA ARG A 128 -15.24 8.11 -10.00
C ARG A 128 -16.02 8.97 -9.01
N SER A 129 -16.87 8.34 -8.19
CA SER A 129 -17.65 9.02 -7.16
C SER A 129 -16.78 9.34 -5.94
N THR A 130 -16.87 10.58 -5.45
CA THR A 130 -16.20 11.05 -4.22
C THR A 130 -16.56 10.19 -3.01
N LEU A 131 -17.83 9.78 -2.89
CA LEU A 131 -18.29 8.91 -1.80
C LEU A 131 -17.59 7.55 -1.86
N MET A 132 -17.50 6.94 -3.04
CA MET A 132 -16.80 5.66 -3.17
C MET A 132 -15.29 5.77 -2.89
N ARG A 133 -14.66 6.90 -3.25
CA ARG A 133 -13.25 7.16 -2.91
C ARG A 133 -13.08 7.21 -1.40
N ALA A 134 -13.98 7.91 -0.70
CA ALA A 134 -13.96 7.98 0.75
C ALA A 134 -14.17 6.61 1.40
N THR A 135 -15.10 5.79 0.90
CA THR A 135 -15.32 4.43 1.45
C THR A 135 -14.12 3.52 1.23
N VAL A 136 -13.49 3.55 0.05
CA VAL A 136 -12.27 2.76 -0.23
C VAL A 136 -11.14 3.19 0.69
N HIS A 137 -10.96 4.51 0.88
CA HIS A 137 -9.97 5.05 1.79
C HIS A 137 -10.22 4.59 3.24
N ALA A 138 -11.44 4.77 3.75
CA ALA A 138 -11.81 4.33 5.09
C ALA A 138 -11.59 2.81 5.27
N PHE A 139 -11.97 2.00 4.29
CA PHE A 139 -11.76 0.56 4.31
C PHE A 139 -10.26 0.19 4.34
N ALA A 140 -9.44 0.83 3.50
CA ALA A 140 -8.00 0.61 3.49
C ALA A 140 -7.35 0.93 4.84
N VAL A 141 -7.77 2.03 5.48
CA VAL A 141 -7.30 2.42 6.82
C VAL A 141 -7.75 1.42 7.88
N CYS A 142 -9.04 1.05 7.88
CA CYS A 142 -9.58 0.09 8.84
C CYS A 142 -8.91 -1.29 8.74
N VAL A 143 -8.70 -1.80 7.53
CA VAL A 143 -8.08 -3.12 7.32
C VAL A 143 -6.58 -3.09 7.67
N SER A 144 -5.86 -2.03 7.33
CA SER A 144 -4.44 -1.92 7.66
C SER A 144 -4.21 -1.66 9.14
N ILE A 145 -4.71 -0.54 9.66
CA ILE A 145 -4.43 -0.08 11.03
C ILE A 145 -5.33 -0.80 12.03
N GLY A 146 -6.63 -0.88 11.74
CA GLY A 146 -7.57 -1.59 12.61
C GLY A 146 -7.22 -3.07 12.76
N GLY A 147 -6.70 -3.69 11.69
CA GLY A 147 -6.14 -5.04 11.74
C GLY A 147 -5.04 -5.23 12.79
N VAL A 148 -4.04 -4.34 12.78
CA VAL A 148 -2.95 -4.36 13.77
C VAL A 148 -3.48 -4.11 15.18
N VAL A 149 -4.42 -3.18 15.36
CA VAL A 149 -5.04 -2.90 16.66
C VAL A 149 -5.78 -4.13 17.19
N LEU A 150 -6.57 -4.80 16.35
CA LEU A 150 -7.27 -6.03 16.74
C LEU A 150 -6.30 -7.16 17.09
N PHE A 151 -5.21 -7.31 16.33
CA PHE A 151 -4.15 -8.26 16.65
C PHE A 151 -3.50 -7.95 18.01
N TYR A 152 -3.16 -6.68 18.26
CA TYR A 152 -2.60 -6.23 19.53
C TYR A 152 -3.53 -6.53 20.71
N LEU A 153 -4.81 -6.15 20.62
CA LEU A 153 -5.80 -6.43 21.66
C LEU A 153 -5.94 -7.94 21.89
N ARG A 154 -5.94 -8.74 20.83
CA ARG A 154 -5.94 -10.21 20.98
C ARG A 154 -4.70 -10.70 21.72
N SER A 155 -3.51 -10.21 21.37
CA SER A 155 -2.27 -10.64 22.05
C SER A 155 -2.25 -10.26 23.52
N GLU A 156 -2.77 -9.08 23.86
CA GLU A 156 -2.83 -8.57 25.24
C GLU A 156 -3.84 -9.36 26.09
N PHE A 157 -5.07 -9.55 25.59
CA PHE A 157 -6.14 -10.15 26.40
C PHE A 157 -6.15 -11.68 26.41
N PHE A 158 -5.61 -12.34 25.38
CA PHE A 158 -5.55 -13.80 25.32
C PHE A 158 -4.15 -14.36 25.59
N GLY A 159 -3.15 -13.51 25.86
CA GLY A 159 -1.77 -13.93 26.13
C GLY A 159 -1.09 -14.62 24.95
N VAL A 160 -1.60 -14.45 23.73
CA VAL A 160 -1.06 -15.08 22.52
C VAL A 160 0.00 -14.17 21.91
N THR A 161 1.28 -14.43 22.22
CA THR A 161 2.42 -13.70 21.65
C THR A 161 2.77 -14.17 20.22
N TYR A 162 2.51 -15.44 19.91
CA TYR A 162 2.70 -16.02 18.58
C TYR A 162 1.42 -16.72 18.13
N SER A 163 0.82 -16.23 17.04
CA SER A 163 -0.37 -16.83 16.44
C SER A 163 -0.07 -17.13 14.97
N PRO A 164 -0.24 -18.38 14.49
CA PRO A 164 -0.10 -18.70 13.08
C PRO A 164 -1.10 -17.92 12.20
N ASP A 165 -2.19 -17.44 12.81
CA ASP A 165 -3.23 -16.66 12.15
C ASP A 165 -2.97 -15.15 12.15
N ALA A 166 -1.80 -14.69 12.62
CA ALA A 166 -1.48 -13.27 12.71
C ALA A 166 -1.63 -12.55 11.36
N ALA A 167 -1.30 -13.21 10.26
CA ALA A 167 -1.45 -12.66 8.92
C ALA A 167 -2.89 -12.11 8.73
N TRP A 168 -3.92 -12.92 9.00
CA TRP A 168 -5.33 -12.66 8.68
C TRP A 168 -5.91 -11.35 9.23
N PHE A 169 -5.25 -10.73 10.20
CA PHE A 169 -5.68 -9.46 10.77
C PHE A 169 -5.53 -8.28 9.81
N GLY A 170 -4.60 -8.32 8.84
CA GLY A 170 -4.49 -7.27 7.82
C GLY A 170 -3.19 -7.31 7.01
N PRO A 171 -3.05 -6.42 6.02
CA PRO A 171 -1.87 -6.38 5.15
C PRO A 171 -0.58 -6.07 5.92
N ILE A 172 -0.66 -5.28 7.00
CA ILE A 172 0.50 -5.02 7.86
C ILE A 172 0.95 -6.32 8.54
N CYS A 173 0.04 -7.05 9.19
CA CYS A 173 0.39 -8.30 9.87
C CYS A 173 0.88 -9.38 8.89
N ALA A 174 0.28 -9.46 7.71
CA ALA A 174 0.77 -10.33 6.63
C ALA A 174 2.20 -9.97 6.22
N ALA A 175 2.47 -8.68 5.97
CA ALA A 175 3.79 -8.22 5.58
C ALA A 175 4.84 -8.44 6.68
N LEU A 176 4.48 -8.24 7.94
CA LEU A 176 5.34 -8.53 9.10
C LEU A 176 5.68 -10.02 9.20
N THR A 177 4.71 -10.89 8.92
CA THR A 177 4.93 -12.34 8.88
C THR A 177 5.96 -12.72 7.82
N LEU A 178 5.98 -12.03 6.67
CA LEU A 178 6.91 -12.31 5.58
C LEU A 178 8.35 -11.86 5.86
N VAL A 179 8.56 -10.83 6.69
CA VAL A 179 9.90 -10.28 6.96
C VAL A 179 10.54 -10.85 8.22
N ARG A 180 9.78 -11.59 9.05
CA ARG A 180 10.30 -12.27 10.24
C ARG A 180 11.02 -13.56 9.87
N ALA A 181 12.26 -13.69 10.34
CA ALA A 181 13.09 -14.87 10.10
C ALA A 181 12.56 -16.14 10.79
N GLU A 182 11.74 -16.00 11.83
CA GLU A 182 11.20 -17.10 12.63
C GLU A 182 9.90 -17.69 12.06
N SER A 183 9.34 -17.10 11.01
CA SER A 183 8.06 -17.50 10.45
C SER A 183 8.14 -18.89 9.81
N SER A 184 7.19 -19.77 10.15
CA SER A 184 7.07 -21.07 9.48
C SER A 184 6.62 -20.91 8.03
N TRP A 185 6.95 -21.88 7.17
CA TRP A 185 6.53 -21.87 5.76
C TRP A 185 5.01 -21.74 5.58
N ASP A 186 4.23 -22.35 6.47
CA ASP A 186 2.76 -22.25 6.46
C ASP A 186 2.28 -20.81 6.72
N GLN A 187 2.92 -20.11 7.65
CA GLN A 187 2.60 -18.70 7.95
C GLN A 187 2.95 -17.78 6.78
N VAL A 188 4.10 -18.03 6.14
CA VAL A 188 4.52 -17.31 4.93
C VAL A 188 3.50 -17.51 3.80
N LEU A 189 3.03 -18.75 3.61
CA LEU A 189 1.99 -19.05 2.61
C LEU A 189 0.68 -18.32 2.92
N HIS A 190 0.21 -18.35 4.17
CA HIS A 190 -1.00 -17.64 4.57
C HIS A 190 -0.91 -16.13 4.34
N ALA A 191 0.25 -15.52 4.63
CA ALA A 191 0.48 -14.11 4.36
C ALA A 191 0.38 -13.78 2.86
N TRP A 192 0.98 -14.61 1.98
CA TRP A 192 0.86 -14.44 0.53
C TRP A 192 -0.57 -14.63 0.01
N ILE A 193 -1.28 -15.63 0.52
CA ILE A 193 -2.67 -15.89 0.17
C ILE A 193 -3.52 -14.68 0.53
N GLN A 194 -3.37 -14.16 1.74
CA GLN A 194 -4.18 -13.03 2.20
C GLN A 194 -3.89 -11.74 1.42
N LEU A 195 -2.62 -11.38 1.19
CA LEU A 195 -2.29 -10.18 0.41
C LEU A 195 -2.85 -10.29 -1.02
N SER A 196 -2.73 -11.48 -1.63
CA SER A 196 -3.30 -11.75 -2.95
C SER A 196 -4.82 -11.73 -2.95
N LEU A 197 -5.46 -12.25 -1.89
CA LEU A 197 -6.91 -12.25 -1.72
C LEU A 197 -7.44 -10.82 -1.61
N ILE A 198 -6.78 -9.95 -0.85
CA ILE A 198 -7.20 -8.54 -0.74
C ILE A 198 -7.08 -7.84 -2.12
N ALA A 199 -5.98 -8.06 -2.84
CA ALA A 199 -5.82 -7.55 -4.19
C ALA A 199 -6.89 -8.08 -5.16
N LEU A 200 -7.23 -9.38 -5.05
CA LEU A 200 -8.26 -10.03 -5.84
C LEU A 200 -9.66 -9.48 -5.52
N VAL A 201 -10.00 -9.27 -4.26
CA VAL A 201 -11.29 -8.69 -3.85
C VAL A 201 -11.44 -7.29 -4.45
N PHE A 202 -10.41 -6.45 -4.37
CA PHE A 202 -10.44 -5.17 -5.06
C PHE A 202 -10.64 -5.37 -6.57
N CYS A 203 -9.87 -6.27 -7.20
CA CYS A 203 -9.99 -6.65 -8.61
C CYS A 203 -11.41 -7.08 -9.02
N VAL A 204 -12.09 -7.91 -8.22
CA VAL A 204 -13.44 -8.37 -8.52
C VAL A 204 -14.44 -7.22 -8.44
N ILE A 205 -14.33 -6.37 -7.42
CA ILE A 205 -15.16 -5.16 -7.27
C ILE A 205 -14.97 -4.25 -8.50
N VAL A 206 -13.75 -4.17 -9.04
CA VAL A 206 -13.44 -3.45 -10.29
C VAL A 206 -14.25 -3.95 -11.45
N VAL A 207 -14.13 -5.25 -11.73
CA VAL A 207 -14.71 -5.86 -12.92
C VAL A 207 -16.23 -5.81 -12.83
N ALA A 208 -16.80 -6.17 -11.68
CA ALA A 208 -18.25 -6.13 -11.45
C ALA A 208 -18.84 -4.74 -11.70
N LYS A 209 -18.19 -3.69 -11.19
CA LYS A 209 -18.64 -2.31 -11.40
C LYS A 209 -18.57 -1.89 -12.88
N LYS A 210 -17.47 -2.22 -13.57
CA LYS A 210 -17.34 -1.92 -15.01
C LYS A 210 -18.43 -2.59 -15.84
N VAL A 211 -18.69 -3.88 -15.56
CA VAL A 211 -19.74 -4.64 -16.24
C VAL A 211 -21.12 -4.01 -16.00
N PHE A 212 -21.42 -3.63 -14.75
CA PHE A 212 -22.67 -2.96 -14.40
C PHE A 212 -22.87 -1.64 -15.16
N LEU A 213 -21.84 -0.79 -15.23
CA LEU A 213 -21.90 0.49 -15.96
C LEU A 213 -22.12 0.30 -17.47
N ILE A 214 -21.48 -0.70 -18.07
CA ILE A 214 -21.68 -1.03 -19.49
C ILE A 214 -23.13 -1.54 -19.72
N ALA A 215 -23.64 -2.36 -18.80
CA ALA A 215 -25.00 -2.88 -18.88
C ALA A 215 -26.08 -1.82 -18.64
N SER A 216 -25.82 -0.81 -17.79
CA SER A 216 -26.74 0.32 -17.60
C SER A 216 -26.74 1.26 -18.80
N ALA A 217 -25.57 1.51 -19.42
CA ALA A 217 -25.47 2.39 -20.58
C ALA A 217 -26.17 1.85 -21.83
N ARG A 218 -26.33 0.53 -21.96
CA ARG A 218 -27.09 -0.09 -23.06
C ARG A 218 -28.62 -0.01 -22.89
N ARG A 219 -29.11 0.31 -21.69
CA ARG A 219 -30.54 0.39 -21.37
C ARG A 219 -31.11 1.81 -21.44
N ALA A 220 -30.25 2.81 -21.46
CA ALA A 220 -30.60 4.22 -21.65
C ALA A 220 -30.53 4.55 -23.15
#